data_AF-A0A4P5SE53-F1
#
_entry.id   AF-A0A4P5SE53-F1
#
_cell.length_a   1.000
_cell.length_b   1.000
_cell.length_c   1.000
_cell.angle_alpha   90.00
_cell.angle_beta   90.00
_cell.angle_gamma   90.00
#
_symmetry.space_group_name_H-M   'P 1'
#
loop_
_entity.id
_entity.type
_entity.pdbx_description
1 polymer ?
#
loop_
_entity_poly.entity_id
_entity_poly.type
_entity_poly.pdbx_seq_one_letter_code
_entity_poly.pdbx_strand_id
1 'polypeptide(L)'
;MRISRAAAIITACLLASLVAVPAHAAPAEQVTVVKVYHQAVSPIAVSGSGIGTVRTFFIPIAVNGSAADGQYLTGTLTTLSNAMPSGEEIRASNLTFVFGSEINQLVVGGVSLYPPAGATLATGQSTTRPVIGGSGIYFGARGQVVSTNLGANGWTHVFKIRLG
;
A
#
# COMPACT_ATOMS: atom_id res chain seq x y z
N MET A 1 -83.86 -2.78 -35.14
CA MET A 1 -83.93 -2.09 -33.83
C MET A 1 -83.12 -2.88 -32.83
N ARG A 2 -82.29 -2.18 -32.03
CA ARG A 2 -81.48 -2.61 -30.87
C ARG A 2 -80.04 -3.08 -31.13
N ILE A 3 -79.17 -2.11 -30.88
CA ILE A 3 -77.73 -2.14 -30.61
C ILE A 3 -77.50 -2.71 -29.20
N SER A 4 -76.46 -3.53 -29.00
CA SER A 4 -75.67 -3.56 -27.75
C SER A 4 -74.41 -4.42 -27.91
N ARG A 5 -73.21 -3.78 -27.93
CA ARG A 5 -72.19 -3.72 -26.85
C ARG A 5 -71.29 -4.98 -26.80
N ALA A 6 -70.10 -4.94 -27.39
CA ALA A 6 -68.83 -4.43 -26.83
C ALA A 6 -68.13 -5.44 -25.90
N ALA A 7 -66.94 -5.91 -26.30
CA ALA A 7 -65.75 -6.00 -25.45
C ALA A 7 -64.55 -6.47 -26.29
N ALA A 8 -63.63 -5.55 -26.52
CA ALA A 8 -62.33 -5.79 -27.13
C ALA A 8 -61.35 -6.31 -26.07
N ILE A 9 -60.53 -7.31 -26.42
CA ILE A 9 -59.28 -7.60 -25.73
C ILE A 9 -58.22 -7.78 -26.82
N ILE A 10 -57.55 -6.68 -27.16
CA ILE A 10 -56.33 -6.71 -27.97
C ILE A 10 -55.18 -6.83 -26.98
N THR A 11 -54.65 -8.03 -26.81
CA THR A 11 -53.42 -8.27 -26.05
C THR A 11 -52.25 -7.73 -26.87
N ALA A 12 -51.81 -6.51 -26.58
CA ALA A 12 -50.59 -5.95 -27.12
C ALA A 12 -49.38 -6.63 -26.45
N CYS A 13 -48.75 -7.58 -27.15
CA CYS A 13 -47.43 -8.09 -26.78
C CYS A 13 -46.40 -6.97 -26.99
N LEU A 14 -46.05 -6.27 -25.90
CA LEU A 14 -44.91 -5.37 -25.86
C LEU A 14 -43.63 -6.23 -25.88
N LEU A 15 -43.07 -6.48 -27.07
CA LEU A 15 -41.70 -7.01 -27.18
C LEU A 15 -40.73 -5.89 -26.76
N ALA A 16 -40.29 -5.93 -25.51
CA ALA A 16 -39.15 -5.14 -25.06
C ALA A 16 -37.88 -5.70 -25.73
N SER A 17 -37.44 -5.07 -26.81
CA SER A 17 -36.14 -5.31 -27.41
C SER A 17 -35.04 -4.87 -26.43
N LEU A 18 -34.51 -5.83 -25.66
CA LEU A 18 -33.29 -5.70 -24.89
C LEU A 18 -32.12 -5.51 -25.86
N VAL A 19 -31.79 -4.26 -26.17
CA VAL A 19 -30.54 -3.93 -26.84
C VAL A 19 -29.43 -4.16 -25.80
N ALA A 20 -28.75 -5.31 -25.90
CA ALA A 20 -27.57 -5.59 -25.10
C ALA A 20 -26.48 -4.57 -25.48
N VAL A 21 -26.30 -3.55 -24.64
CA VAL A 21 -25.18 -2.63 -24.78
C VAL A 21 -23.91 -3.45 -24.54
N PRO A 22 -22.94 -3.49 -25.47
CA PRO A 22 -21.70 -4.21 -25.23
C PRO A 22 -21.02 -3.60 -23.99
N ALA A 23 -20.83 -4.43 -22.96
CA ALA A 23 -20.07 -4.06 -21.79
C ALA A 23 -18.66 -3.67 -22.23
N HIS A 24 -18.38 -2.38 -22.27
CA HIS A 24 -17.01 -1.89 -22.46
C HIS A 24 -16.22 -2.34 -21.24
N ALA A 25 -15.28 -3.27 -21.44
CA ALA A 25 -14.32 -3.63 -20.42
C ALA A 25 -13.57 -2.36 -20.02
N ALA A 26 -13.61 -2.01 -18.73
CA ALA A 26 -12.80 -0.92 -18.21
C ALA A 26 -11.33 -1.19 -18.56
N PRO A 27 -10.58 -0.17 -19.02
CA PRO A 27 -9.16 -0.35 -19.31
C PRO A 27 -8.46 -0.92 -18.07
N ALA A 28 -7.62 -1.94 -18.28
CA ALA A 28 -6.84 -2.54 -17.21
C ALA A 28 -5.98 -1.46 -16.56
N GLU A 29 -6.22 -1.18 -15.29
CA GLU A 29 -5.48 -0.19 -14.51
C GLU A 29 -3.99 -0.57 -14.49
N GLN A 30 -3.14 0.31 -15.04
CA GLN A 30 -1.73 0.03 -15.24
C GLN A 30 -1.00 -0.07 -13.89
N VAL A 31 -0.16 -1.10 -13.75
CA VAL A 31 0.69 -1.27 -12.56
C VAL A 31 1.97 -0.44 -12.74
N THR A 32 2.19 0.48 -11.82
CA THR A 32 3.42 1.27 -11.70
C THR A 32 4.37 0.61 -10.70
N VAL A 33 5.64 0.49 -11.09
CA VAL A 33 6.71 -0.05 -10.24
C VAL A 33 7.67 1.06 -9.86
N VAL A 34 7.87 1.26 -8.56
CA VAL A 34 8.86 2.22 -8.02
C VAL A 34 9.84 1.46 -7.15
N LYS A 35 11.14 1.63 -7.40
CA LYS A 35 12.19 1.02 -6.59
C LYS A 35 12.83 2.10 -5.72
N VAL A 36 12.91 1.84 -4.42
CA VAL A 36 13.54 2.73 -3.45
C VAL A 36 14.68 1.98 -2.76
N TYR A 37 15.80 2.67 -2.57
CA TYR A 37 17.01 2.16 -1.96
C TYR A 37 17.44 3.07 -0.83
N HIS A 38 18.02 2.50 0.23
CA HIS A 38 18.73 3.28 1.24
C HIS A 38 19.81 2.44 1.90
N GLN A 39 20.73 3.08 2.62
CA GLN A 39 21.81 2.41 3.35
C GLN A 39 21.31 1.65 4.58
N ALA A 40 22.17 0.89 5.26
CA ALA A 40 21.82 0.30 6.54
C ALA A 40 21.37 1.39 7.53
N VAL A 41 20.39 1.08 8.39
CA VAL A 41 19.74 2.08 9.25
C VAL A 41 19.60 1.60 10.69
N SER A 42 19.70 2.55 11.61
CA SER A 42 19.29 2.44 13.01
C SER A 42 18.22 3.49 13.33
N PRO A 43 17.35 3.26 14.33
CA PRO A 43 16.38 4.27 14.76
C PRO A 43 17.11 5.53 15.23
N ILE A 44 16.55 6.70 14.90
CA ILE A 44 17.03 8.00 15.41
C ILE A 44 16.53 8.27 16.83
N ALA A 45 15.46 7.58 17.24
CA ALA A 45 14.93 7.60 18.59
C ALA A 45 14.23 6.28 18.92
N VAL A 46 14.24 5.91 20.20
CA VAL A 46 13.48 4.80 20.75
C VAL A 46 12.78 5.27 22.02
N SER A 47 11.47 5.07 22.12
CA SER A 47 10.68 5.41 23.30
C SER A 47 9.89 4.20 23.80
N GLY A 48 9.64 4.16 25.11
CA GLY A 48 8.97 3.04 25.78
C GLY A 48 9.83 1.76 25.90
N SER A 49 9.26 0.71 26.48
CA SER A 49 9.89 -0.61 26.64
C SER A 49 8.87 -1.73 26.43
N GLY A 50 9.31 -2.88 25.90
CA GLY A 50 8.44 -4.03 25.62
C GLY A 50 7.34 -3.73 24.58
N ILE A 51 6.11 -4.16 24.86
CA ILE A 51 4.93 -3.78 24.06
C ILE A 51 4.72 -2.27 24.20
N GLY A 52 4.51 -1.61 23.07
CA GLY A 52 4.43 -0.16 22.99
C GLY A 52 5.76 0.54 22.72
N THR A 53 6.90 -0.18 22.67
CA THR A 53 8.16 0.43 22.21
C THR A 53 8.01 0.97 20.79
N VAL A 54 8.31 2.25 20.60
CA VAL A 54 8.30 2.94 19.31
C VAL A 54 9.72 3.22 18.87
N ARG A 55 10.06 2.81 17.65
CA ARG A 55 11.34 3.12 16.99
C ARG A 55 11.08 4.11 15.87
N THR A 56 11.72 5.27 15.91
CA THR A 56 11.51 6.35 14.92
C THR A 56 12.67 6.39 13.94
N PHE A 57 12.37 6.63 12.67
CA PHE A 57 13.33 6.65 11.58
C PHE A 57 13.20 7.91 10.74
N PHE A 58 14.34 8.42 10.29
CA PHE A 58 14.47 9.35 9.18
C PHE A 58 15.64 8.86 8.32
N ILE A 59 15.39 8.62 7.03
CA ILE A 59 16.36 7.97 6.15
C ILE A 59 16.37 8.67 4.79
N PRO A 60 17.50 9.22 4.34
CA PRO A 60 17.66 9.59 2.94
C PRO A 60 17.50 8.37 2.03
N ILE A 61 16.77 8.52 0.93
CA ILE A 61 16.53 7.43 -0.02
C ILE A 61 17.00 7.80 -1.43
N ALA A 62 17.21 6.78 -2.25
CA ALA A 62 17.40 6.90 -3.69
C ALA A 62 16.25 6.21 -4.43
N VAL A 63 15.66 6.90 -5.40
CA VAL A 63 14.55 6.38 -6.21
C VAL A 63 15.11 5.91 -7.55
N ASN A 64 14.84 4.66 -7.90
CA ASN A 64 15.35 3.99 -9.09
C ASN A 64 16.89 4.07 -9.24
N GLY A 65 17.60 4.11 -8.11
CA GLY A 65 19.06 4.21 -8.04
C GLY A 65 19.61 5.64 -8.03
N SER A 66 18.76 6.66 -8.16
CA SER A 66 19.18 8.07 -8.14
C SER A 66 18.74 8.74 -6.85
N ALA A 67 19.71 9.21 -6.06
CA ALA A 67 19.44 10.08 -4.92
C ALA A 67 19.15 11.51 -5.40
N ALA A 68 18.23 12.19 -4.72
CA ALA A 68 18.00 13.62 -4.93
C ALA A 68 17.49 14.27 -3.64
N ASP A 69 17.60 15.60 -3.56
CA ASP A 69 17.06 16.38 -2.46
C ASP A 69 15.56 16.13 -2.29
N GLY A 70 15.10 16.15 -1.04
CA GLY A 70 13.70 15.91 -0.69
C GLY A 70 13.24 14.44 -0.86
N GLN A 71 14.15 13.51 -1.14
CA GLN A 71 13.85 12.06 -1.12
C GLN A 71 14.20 11.46 0.24
N TYR A 72 13.19 11.06 1.01
CA TYR A 72 13.42 10.41 2.30
C TYR A 72 12.28 9.46 2.71
N LEU A 73 12.60 8.55 3.62
CA LEU A 73 11.66 7.75 4.40
C LEU A 73 11.61 8.32 5.81
N THR A 74 10.41 8.55 6.34
CA THR A 74 10.20 8.85 7.75
C THR A 74 9.11 7.95 8.31
N GLY A 75 9.18 7.58 9.58
CA GLY A 75 8.14 6.77 10.19
C GLY A 75 8.53 6.06 11.45
N THR A 76 7.65 5.18 11.89
CA THR A 76 7.80 4.42 13.13
C THR A 76 7.57 2.93 12.96
N LEU A 77 8.21 2.16 13.83
CA LEU A 77 7.85 0.78 14.14
C LEU A 77 7.41 0.68 15.60
N THR A 78 6.19 0.22 15.83
CA THR A 78 5.61 0.04 17.17
C THR A 78 5.50 -1.42 17.50
N THR A 79 6.07 -1.83 18.63
CA THR A 79 5.99 -3.21 19.12
C THR A 79 4.59 -3.49 19.65
N LEU A 80 3.90 -4.46 19.08
CA LEU A 80 2.52 -4.82 19.44
C LEU A 80 2.45 -6.12 20.24
N SER A 81 3.39 -7.04 20.02
CA SER A 81 3.49 -8.30 20.76
C SER A 81 4.95 -8.76 20.79
N ASN A 82 5.35 -9.35 21.91
CA ASN A 82 6.64 -10.00 22.12
C ASN A 82 6.49 -11.50 22.50
N ALA A 83 5.28 -12.03 22.35
CA ALA A 83 4.91 -13.38 22.78
C ALA A 83 4.63 -14.32 21.59
N MET A 84 5.32 -14.14 20.47
CA MET A 84 5.18 -15.08 19.36
C MET A 84 5.86 -16.40 19.70
N PRO A 85 5.26 -17.56 19.35
CA PRO A 85 5.90 -18.86 19.53
C PRO A 85 7.27 -18.97 18.82
N SER A 86 7.48 -18.20 17.74
CA SER A 86 8.76 -18.12 17.04
C SER A 86 9.85 -17.36 17.81
N GLY A 87 9.50 -16.74 18.93
CA GLY A 87 10.37 -15.84 19.68
C GLY A 87 10.50 -14.45 19.05
N GLU A 88 9.81 -14.15 17.95
CA GLU A 88 9.84 -12.83 17.30
C GLU A 88 8.82 -11.85 17.92
N GLU A 89 9.00 -10.57 17.61
CA GLU A 89 8.05 -9.51 17.94
C GLU A 89 7.15 -9.20 16.74
N ILE A 90 5.84 -9.05 16.97
CA ILE A 90 4.96 -8.38 16.00
C ILE A 90 5.19 -6.89 16.15
N ARG A 91 5.58 -6.22 15.06
CA ARG A 91 5.63 -4.76 15.04
C ARG A 91 4.78 -4.21 13.91
N ALA A 92 3.97 -3.20 14.24
CA ALA A 92 3.28 -2.39 13.25
C ALA A 92 4.22 -1.31 12.72
N SER A 93 4.12 -1.04 11.42
CA SER A 93 4.83 0.03 10.77
C SER A 93 3.88 1.15 10.36
N ASN A 94 4.34 2.39 10.49
CA ASN A 94 3.75 3.56 9.87
C ASN A 94 4.87 4.32 9.17
N LEU A 95 4.95 4.19 7.85
CA LEU A 95 6.08 4.66 7.05
C LEU A 95 5.59 5.57 5.93
N THR A 96 6.22 6.72 5.79
CA THR A 96 5.97 7.69 4.72
C THR A 96 7.22 7.82 3.87
N PHE A 97 7.09 7.49 2.59
CA PHE A 97 8.12 7.70 1.58
C PHE A 97 7.82 9.00 0.84
N VAL A 98 8.76 9.93 0.85
CA VAL A 98 8.66 11.24 0.18
C VAL A 98 9.56 11.24 -1.04
N PHE A 99 9.02 11.71 -2.17
CA PHE A 99 9.65 11.62 -3.49
C PHE A 99 9.98 13.01 -4.04
N GLY A 100 11.06 13.60 -3.54
CA GLY A 100 11.61 14.90 -3.99
C GLY A 100 10.87 16.12 -3.44
N SER A 101 9.56 15.97 -3.18
CA SER A 101 8.73 17.00 -2.56
C SER A 101 7.70 16.33 -1.65
N GLU A 102 7.36 16.98 -0.54
CA GLU A 102 6.39 16.52 0.44
C GLU A 102 4.98 16.37 -0.13
N ILE A 103 4.66 16.97 -1.28
CA ILE A 103 3.39 16.70 -1.94
C ILE A 103 3.32 15.28 -2.54
N ASN A 104 4.47 14.68 -2.86
CA ASN A 104 4.57 13.37 -3.50
C ASN A 104 4.94 12.31 -2.46
N GLN A 105 3.93 11.60 -1.96
CA GLN A 105 4.14 10.61 -0.90
C GLN A 105 3.51 9.26 -1.22
N LEU A 106 4.09 8.20 -0.66
CA LEU A 106 3.45 6.90 -0.48
C LEU A 106 3.47 6.55 1.00
N VAL A 107 2.30 6.20 1.54
CA VAL A 107 2.13 5.78 2.94
C VAL A 107 1.98 4.27 2.99
N VAL A 108 2.78 3.64 3.83
CA VAL A 108 2.86 2.19 4.02
C VAL A 108 2.58 1.87 5.48
N GLY A 109 1.75 0.86 5.70
CA GLY A 109 1.54 0.32 7.04
C GLY A 109 1.42 -1.19 7.08
N GLY A 110 0.84 -1.71 8.14
CA GLY A 110 0.74 -3.15 8.38
C GLY A 110 1.78 -3.66 9.39
N VAL A 111 1.84 -4.98 9.55
CA VAL A 111 2.68 -5.64 10.56
C VAL A 111 3.70 -6.58 9.91
N SER A 112 4.77 -6.87 10.63
CA SER A 112 5.71 -7.94 10.30
C SER A 112 6.31 -8.52 11.58
N LEU A 113 6.96 -9.68 11.44
CA LEU A 113 7.76 -10.31 12.48
C LEU A 113 9.18 -9.73 12.48
N TYR A 114 9.69 -9.45 13.67
CA TYR A 114 11.00 -8.84 13.90
C TYR A 114 11.78 -9.62 14.96
N PRO A 115 13.12 -9.69 14.86
CA PRO A 115 13.94 -10.18 15.96
C PRO A 115 13.71 -9.37 17.24
N PRO A 116 13.66 -10.02 18.41
CA PRO A 116 13.57 -9.34 19.71
C PRO A 116 14.65 -8.28 19.86
N ALA A 117 14.26 -7.12 20.38
CA ALA A 117 15.14 -5.96 20.58
C ALA A 117 15.89 -5.43 19.33
N GLY A 118 15.83 -6.11 18.18
CA GLY A 118 16.49 -5.70 16.95
C GLY A 118 15.97 -4.35 16.44
N ALA A 119 16.82 -3.56 15.79
CA ALA A 119 16.43 -2.28 15.21
C ALA A 119 15.37 -2.44 14.10
N THR A 120 15.49 -3.49 13.29
CA THR A 120 14.72 -3.72 12.07
C THR A 120 14.65 -5.23 11.75
N LEU A 121 14.15 -5.63 10.56
CA LEU A 121 14.06 -7.03 10.13
C LEU A 121 15.45 -7.68 10.17
N ALA A 122 15.51 -9.01 10.33
CA ALA A 122 16.78 -9.72 10.18
C ALA A 122 17.36 -9.56 8.76
N THR A 123 18.68 -9.60 8.64
CA THR A 123 19.37 -9.56 7.34
C THR A 123 18.87 -10.69 6.44
N GLY A 124 18.64 -10.38 5.17
CA GLY A 124 18.12 -11.30 4.16
C GLY A 124 16.59 -11.49 4.21
N GLN A 125 15.91 -11.00 5.24
CA GLN A 125 14.46 -11.11 5.34
C GLN A 125 13.75 -10.02 4.54
N SER A 126 12.55 -10.38 4.08
CA SER A 126 11.65 -9.47 3.39
C SER A 126 10.28 -9.45 4.03
N THR A 127 9.57 -8.33 3.87
CA THR A 127 8.18 -8.21 4.29
C THR A 127 7.36 -7.54 3.20
N THR A 128 6.12 -7.99 3.03
CA THR A 128 5.15 -7.37 2.13
C THR A 128 4.15 -6.58 2.95
N ARG A 129 3.99 -5.30 2.62
CA ARG A 129 3.11 -4.38 3.34
C ARG A 129 2.16 -3.65 2.40
N PRO A 130 0.92 -3.39 2.82
CA PRO A 130 0.00 -2.58 2.03
C PRO A 130 0.50 -1.13 1.90
N VAL A 131 0.31 -0.58 0.71
CA VAL A 131 0.29 0.86 0.47
C VAL A 131 -1.10 1.34 0.82
N ILE A 132 -1.20 2.17 1.85
CA ILE A 132 -2.47 2.70 2.39
C ILE A 132 -2.98 3.83 1.51
N GLY A 133 -2.07 4.61 0.93
CA GLY A 133 -2.41 5.72 0.05
C GLY A 133 -1.18 6.47 -0.45
N GLY A 134 -1.44 7.51 -1.24
CA GLY A 134 -0.42 8.45 -1.69
C GLY A 134 -1.01 9.81 -2.04
N SER A 135 -0.12 10.76 -2.31
CA SER A 135 -0.45 12.14 -2.65
C SER A 135 0.39 12.63 -3.83
N GLY A 136 0.00 13.76 -4.43
CA GLY A 136 0.72 14.36 -5.56
C GLY A 136 0.72 13.43 -6.76
N ILE A 137 1.89 13.14 -7.33
CA ILE A 137 2.03 12.19 -8.45
C ILE A 137 1.61 10.76 -8.10
N TYR A 138 1.41 10.46 -6.82
CA TYR A 138 0.91 9.18 -6.31
C TYR A 138 -0.50 9.28 -5.71
N PHE A 139 -1.25 10.33 -6.04
CA PHE A 139 -2.64 10.45 -5.60
C PHE A 139 -3.44 9.20 -5.97
N GLY A 140 -4.26 8.71 -5.04
CA GLY A 140 -5.06 7.50 -5.23
C GLY A 140 -4.28 6.19 -5.26
N ALA A 141 -2.96 6.20 -4.98
CA ALA A 141 -2.13 5.01 -5.06
C ALA A 141 -2.62 3.90 -4.13
N ARG A 142 -2.79 2.69 -4.70
CA ARG A 142 -3.15 1.46 -4.00
C ARG A 142 -2.25 0.32 -4.41
N GLY A 143 -1.91 -0.56 -3.48
CA GLY A 143 -1.08 -1.73 -3.78
C GLY A 143 -0.25 -2.20 -2.61
N GLN A 144 0.99 -2.59 -2.88
CA GLN A 144 1.89 -3.12 -1.87
C GLN A 144 3.34 -2.71 -2.11
N VAL A 145 4.14 -2.82 -1.07
CA VAL A 145 5.59 -2.72 -1.13
C VAL A 145 6.22 -3.99 -0.58
N VAL A 146 7.24 -4.50 -1.27
CA VAL A 146 8.13 -5.53 -0.73
C VAL A 146 9.38 -4.85 -0.24
N SER A 147 9.64 -4.92 1.06
CA SER A 147 10.85 -4.36 1.69
C SER A 147 11.81 -5.49 2.04
N THR A 148 13.08 -5.39 1.67
CA THR A 148 14.11 -6.40 1.95
C THR A 148 15.32 -5.78 2.65
N ASN A 149 15.72 -6.37 3.78
CA ASN A 149 16.96 -6.00 4.46
C ASN A 149 18.15 -6.72 3.81
N LEU A 150 19.07 -5.98 3.21
CA LEU A 150 20.30 -6.52 2.60
C LEU A 150 21.51 -6.46 3.54
N GLY A 151 21.30 -6.14 4.82
CA GLY A 151 22.35 -6.06 5.84
C GLY A 151 23.25 -4.84 5.60
N ALA A 152 24.56 -5.06 5.52
CA ALA A 152 25.52 -3.98 5.26
C ALA A 152 25.30 -3.28 3.92
N ASN A 153 24.66 -3.95 2.95
CA ASN A 153 24.33 -3.38 1.64
C ASN A 153 23.05 -2.52 1.67
N GLY A 154 22.45 -2.34 2.85
CA GLY A 154 21.29 -1.48 3.04
C GLY A 154 19.97 -2.17 2.74
N TRP A 155 19.09 -1.48 2.03
CA TRP A 155 17.68 -1.84 1.90
C TRP A 155 17.15 -1.62 0.49
N THR A 156 16.14 -2.41 0.15
CA THR A 156 15.33 -2.20 -1.04
C THR A 156 13.85 -2.18 -0.67
N HIS A 157 13.09 -1.31 -1.32
CA HIS A 157 11.64 -1.30 -1.29
C HIS A 157 11.13 -1.27 -2.72
N VAL A 158 10.38 -2.30 -3.12
CA VAL A 158 9.80 -2.41 -4.45
C VAL A 158 8.30 -2.25 -4.35
N PHE A 159 7.83 -1.07 -4.75
CA PHE A 159 6.41 -0.75 -4.81
C PHE A 159 5.81 -1.33 -6.08
N LYS A 160 4.63 -1.93 -5.93
CA LYS A 160 3.73 -2.30 -7.04
C LYS A 160 2.41 -1.65 -6.73
N ILE A 161 2.15 -0.52 -7.38
CA ILE A 161 0.98 0.32 -7.14
C ILE A 161 0.17 0.51 -8.41
N ARG A 162 -1.10 0.83 -8.22
CA ARG A 162 -1.97 1.34 -9.27
C ARG A 162 -2.44 2.72 -8.86
N LEU A 163 -2.63 3.59 -9.85
CA LEU A 163 -3.10 4.96 -9.65
C LEU A 163 -4.55 5.03 -10.10
N GLY A 164 -5.39 5.59 -9.24
CA GLY A 164 -6.84 5.76 -9.48
C GLY A 164 -7.17 7.03 -10.25
#